data_AF-A0A7W0JG11-F1
#
_entry.id   AF-A0A7W0JG11-F1
#
_cell.length_a   1.000
_cell.length_b   1.000
_cell.length_c   1.000
_cell.angle_alpha   90.00
_cell.angle_beta   90.00
_cell.angle_gamma   90.00
#
_symmetry.space_group_name_H-M   'P 1'
#
loop_
_entity.id
_entity.type
_entity.pdbx_description
1 polymer ?
#
loop_
_entity_poly.entity_id
_entity_poly.type
_entity_poly.pdbx_seq_one_letter_code
_entity_poly.pdbx_strand_id
1 'polypeptide(L)'
;MTGRKSSEYCLVVEGPYFDVSEAEHALRDPFIEDWVEQTGRFRIHNLGEIEIVPGVTLAQLGVLMLDDELFEIASNDPEHPLTENKARGVAEAAQRQGMFDEVGVEPRDAEGVGDGQPAVEGISQDEPPPP
;
A
#
# COMPACT_ATOMS: atom_id res chain seq x y z
N MET A 1 13.46 -23.32 -13.06
CA MET A 1 12.20 -22.96 -13.74
C MET A 1 11.64 -21.73 -13.04
N THR A 2 11.49 -20.65 -13.80
CA THR A 2 11.14 -19.29 -13.37
C THR A 2 9.77 -19.25 -12.69
N GLY A 3 9.75 -19.09 -11.36
CA GLY A 3 8.57 -18.65 -10.64
C GLY A 3 8.30 -17.21 -11.04
N ARG A 4 7.32 -16.97 -11.92
CA ARG A 4 6.74 -15.64 -12.07
C ARG A 4 5.99 -15.39 -10.76
N LYS A 5 6.69 -14.88 -9.74
CA LYS A 5 6.05 -14.28 -8.57
C LYS A 5 5.11 -13.23 -9.14
N SER A 6 3.82 -13.37 -8.87
CA SER A 6 2.83 -12.34 -9.19
C SER A 6 3.29 -11.08 -8.46
N SER A 7 3.93 -10.15 -9.17
CA SER A 7 4.33 -8.87 -8.61
C SER A 7 3.08 -8.03 -8.44
N GLU A 8 2.33 -8.35 -7.40
CA GLU A 8 1.31 -7.46 -6.85
C GLU A 8 2.04 -6.26 -6.26
N TYR A 9 1.44 -5.09 -6.37
CA TYR A 9 2.00 -3.85 -5.82
C TYR A 9 1.04 -3.29 -4.79
N CYS A 10 1.57 -2.63 -3.78
CA CYS A 10 0.83 -1.85 -2.82
C CYS A 10 1.36 -0.41 -2.81
N LEU A 11 0.59 0.47 -2.21
CA LEU A 11 1.04 1.81 -1.90
C LEU A 11 1.34 1.86 -0.41
N VAL A 12 2.43 2.50 -0.05
CA VAL A 12 2.75 2.84 1.34
C VAL A 12 2.57 4.33 1.47
N VAL A 13 1.70 4.74 2.39
CA VAL A 13 1.32 6.15 2.57
C VAL A 13 1.47 6.54 4.02
N GLU A 14 1.98 7.75 4.25
CA GLU A 14 2.09 8.35 5.57
C GLU A 14 1.11 9.52 5.67
N GLY A 15 0.34 9.59 6.75
CA GLY A 15 -0.60 10.69 6.94
C GLY A 15 -1.09 10.82 8.38
N PRO A 16 -1.73 11.96 8.72
CA PRO A 16 -2.10 12.33 10.08
C PRO A 16 -3.39 11.60 10.54
N TYR A 17 -3.51 10.31 10.23
CA TYR A 17 -4.65 9.47 10.57
C TYR A 17 -4.28 8.54 11.72
N PHE A 18 -5.19 8.38 12.68
CA PHE A 18 -4.91 7.56 13.88
C PHE A 18 -5.33 6.10 13.70
N ASP A 19 -6.23 5.81 12.75
CA ASP A 19 -6.81 4.48 12.54
C ASP A 19 -7.07 4.19 11.05
N VAL A 20 -7.12 2.90 10.71
CA VAL A 20 -7.45 2.42 9.35
C VAL A 20 -8.76 3.01 8.84
N SER A 21 -9.78 3.12 9.70
CA SER A 21 -11.08 3.68 9.30
C SER A 21 -11.01 5.15 8.90
N GLU A 22 -10.13 5.95 9.51
CA GLU A 22 -9.93 7.35 9.11
C GLU A 22 -9.22 7.42 7.75
N ALA A 23 -8.16 6.62 7.57
CA ALA A 23 -7.45 6.55 6.31
C ALA A 23 -8.35 6.02 5.17
N GLU A 24 -9.20 5.02 5.42
CA GLU A 24 -10.23 4.55 4.48
C GLU A 24 -11.26 5.63 4.17
N HIS A 25 -11.66 6.43 5.17
CA HIS A 25 -12.62 7.50 4.97
C HIS A 25 -12.03 8.61 4.10
N ALA A 26 -10.78 9.01 4.37
CA ALA A 26 -10.04 9.98 3.55
C ALA A 26 -9.87 9.50 2.11
N LEU A 27 -9.55 8.22 1.91
CA LEU A 27 -9.52 7.58 0.59
C LEU A 27 -10.88 7.50 -0.10
N ARG A 28 -11.99 7.59 0.62
CA ARG A 28 -13.34 7.60 0.05
C ARG A 28 -13.98 8.98 0.12
N ASP A 29 -13.19 10.00 0.41
CA ASP A 29 -13.68 11.34 0.62
C ASP A 29 -14.22 11.94 -0.70
N PRO A 30 -15.31 12.73 -0.65
CA PRO A 30 -15.86 13.44 -1.82
C PRO A 30 -14.85 14.27 -2.62
N PHE A 31 -13.68 14.63 -2.08
CA PHE A 31 -12.61 15.25 -2.89
C PHE A 31 -12.06 14.33 -3.99
N ILE A 32 -12.07 13.01 -3.80
CA ILE A 32 -11.72 12.07 -4.88
C ILE A 32 -12.79 12.09 -5.98
N GLU A 33 -14.05 12.33 -5.63
CA GLU A 33 -15.12 12.49 -6.63
C GLU A 33 -14.81 13.69 -7.54
N ASP A 34 -14.46 14.85 -7.00
CA ASP A 34 -14.10 16.04 -7.81
C ASP A 34 -12.89 15.77 -8.75
N TRP A 35 -11.91 14.99 -8.30
CA TRP A 35 -10.77 14.59 -9.13
C TRP A 35 -11.14 13.61 -10.26
N VAL A 36 -12.03 12.65 -9.99
CA VAL A 36 -12.53 11.73 -11.02
C VAL A 36 -13.42 12.47 -12.02
N GLU A 37 -14.14 13.52 -11.60
CA GLU A 37 -14.88 14.43 -12.48
C GLU A 37 -13.92 15.16 -13.43
N GLN A 38 -12.79 15.65 -12.92
CA GLN A 38 -11.78 16.33 -13.74
C GLN A 38 -11.03 15.40 -14.70
N THR A 39 -10.86 14.12 -14.36
CA THR A 39 -10.19 13.11 -15.21
C THR A 39 -11.13 12.34 -16.14
N GLY A 40 -12.46 12.51 -15.98
CA GLY A 40 -13.48 12.11 -16.94
C GLY A 40 -13.90 10.65 -16.90
N ARG A 41 -13.69 9.93 -15.79
CA ARG A 41 -14.12 8.53 -15.62
C ARG A 41 -15.29 8.39 -14.66
N PHE A 42 -16.49 8.83 -15.07
CA PHE A 42 -17.67 8.72 -14.22
C PHE A 42 -18.85 7.95 -14.82
N ARG A 43 -19.38 7.04 -13.99
CA ARG A 43 -20.80 6.68 -13.90
C ARG A 43 -21.25 6.89 -12.45
N ILE A 44 -21.76 8.08 -12.14
CA ILE A 44 -22.25 8.43 -10.79
C ILE A 44 -23.58 7.72 -10.56
N HIS A 45 -23.54 6.57 -9.88
CA HIS A 45 -24.65 6.05 -9.06
C HIS A 45 -24.16 5.12 -7.92
N ASN A 46 -22.92 4.62 -7.97
CA ASN A 46 -22.30 3.82 -6.91
C ASN A 46 -20.83 4.22 -6.70
N LEU A 47 -20.42 4.54 -5.47
CA LEU A 47 -18.99 4.74 -5.13
C LEU A 47 -18.12 3.53 -5.52
N GLY A 48 -18.70 2.33 -5.61
CA GLY A 48 -18.02 1.13 -6.06
C GLY A 48 -17.69 1.07 -7.56
N GLU A 49 -18.24 1.97 -8.38
CA GLU A 49 -17.93 2.09 -9.81
C GLU A 49 -16.93 3.21 -10.12
N ILE A 50 -16.47 3.96 -9.11
CA ILE A 50 -15.52 5.06 -9.29
C ILE A 50 -14.13 4.49 -9.60
N GLU A 51 -13.67 4.68 -10.84
CA GLU A 51 -12.35 4.26 -11.31
C GLU A 51 -11.31 5.36 -11.07
N ILE A 52 -10.39 5.14 -10.13
CA ILE A 52 -9.25 6.05 -9.90
C ILE A 52 -8.29 5.97 -11.10
N VAL A 53 -8.02 4.75 -11.54
CA VAL A 53 -7.25 4.40 -12.73
C VAL A 53 -8.01 3.33 -13.51
N PRO A 54 -7.76 3.10 -14.82
CA PRO A 54 -8.62 2.22 -15.58
C PRO A 54 -8.49 0.78 -15.07
N GLY A 55 -9.61 0.20 -14.65
CA GLY A 55 -9.68 -1.12 -14.04
C GLY A 55 -9.21 -1.21 -12.58
N VAL A 56 -9.25 -0.10 -11.82
CA VAL A 56 -9.16 -0.10 -10.35
C VAL A 56 -10.24 0.80 -9.80
N THR A 57 -11.18 0.22 -9.07
CA THR A 57 -12.22 1.01 -8.40
C THR A 57 -11.87 1.27 -6.94
N LEU A 58 -12.40 2.36 -6.39
CA LEU A 58 -12.23 2.69 -4.96
C LEU A 58 -12.71 1.56 -4.03
N ALA A 59 -13.78 0.85 -4.39
CA ALA A 59 -14.29 -0.27 -3.59
C ALA A 59 -13.36 -1.49 -3.59
N GLN A 60 -12.47 -1.61 -4.57
CA GLN A 60 -11.47 -2.68 -4.62
C GLN A 60 -10.24 -2.35 -3.78
N LEU A 61 -10.05 -1.10 -3.35
CA LEU A 61 -8.93 -0.72 -2.49
C LEU A 61 -9.26 -0.97 -1.01
N GLY A 62 -8.35 -1.67 -0.34
CA GLY A 62 -8.33 -1.82 1.12
C GLY A 62 -7.14 -1.06 1.70
N VAL A 63 -7.32 -0.58 2.93
CA VAL A 63 -6.27 0.08 3.71
C VAL A 63 -5.92 -0.81 4.90
N LEU A 64 -4.63 -0.93 5.18
CA LEU A 64 -4.07 -1.66 6.31
C LEU A 64 -3.10 -0.74 7.04
N MET A 65 -3.15 -0.68 8.37
CA MET A 65 -2.16 0.06 9.13
C MET A 65 -0.91 -0.81 9.29
N LEU A 66 0.24 -0.27 8.88
CA LEU A 66 1.54 -0.92 9.06
C LEU A 66 2.17 -0.50 10.39
N ASP A 67 2.13 0.80 10.69
CA ASP A 67 2.68 1.42 11.90
C ASP A 67 1.90 2.71 12.24
N ASP A 68 2.35 3.46 13.24
CA ASP A 68 1.73 4.75 13.60
C ASP A 68 1.84 5.73 12.42
N GLU A 69 0.73 6.32 12.00
CA GLU A 69 0.64 7.24 10.84
C GLU A 69 1.02 6.61 9.47
N LEU A 70 1.36 5.31 9.42
CA LEU A 70 1.81 4.60 8.22
C LEU A 70 0.82 3.52 7.78
N PHE A 71 0.36 3.62 6.53
CA PHE A 71 -0.68 2.77 5.96
C PHE A 71 -0.27 2.12 4.64
N GLU A 72 -0.67 0.87 4.44
CA GLU A 72 -0.62 0.15 3.17
C GLU A 72 -1.99 0.23 2.48
N ILE A 73 -2.00 0.67 1.23
CA ILE A 73 -3.17 0.59 0.34
C ILE A 73 -2.92 -0.51 -0.68
N ALA A 74 -3.78 -1.52 -0.71
CA ALA A 74 -3.69 -2.64 -1.65
C ALA A 74 -5.04 -3.00 -2.24
N SER A 75 -5.05 -3.79 -3.33
CA SER A 75 -6.32 -4.39 -3.78
C SER A 75 -6.77 -5.42 -2.75
N ASN A 76 -8.02 -5.31 -2.31
CA ASN A 76 -8.73 -6.32 -1.53
C ASN A 76 -9.48 -7.31 -2.45
N ASP A 77 -9.42 -7.11 -3.76
CA ASP A 77 -10.02 -7.99 -4.75
C ASP A 77 -8.96 -8.89 -5.40
N PRO A 78 -9.01 -10.21 -5.17
CA PRO A 78 -8.02 -11.16 -5.71
C PRO A 78 -8.16 -11.39 -7.22
N GLU A 79 -9.29 -11.04 -7.82
CA GLU A 79 -9.50 -11.11 -9.28
C GLU A 79 -8.88 -9.89 -9.99
N HIS A 80 -8.69 -8.80 -9.25
CA HIS A 80 -8.15 -7.54 -9.74
C HIS A 80 -6.99 -7.00 -8.88
N PRO A 81 -5.82 -7.66 -8.88
CA PRO A 81 -4.65 -7.17 -8.15
C PRO A 81 -4.15 -5.83 -8.72
N LEU A 82 -3.51 -5.05 -7.85
CA LEU A 82 -2.80 -3.83 -8.24
C LEU A 82 -1.50 -4.21 -8.97
N THR A 83 -1.39 -3.77 -10.22
CA THR A 83 -0.14 -3.82 -10.98
C THR A 83 0.66 -2.54 -10.75
N GLU A 84 1.96 -2.54 -11.03
CA GLU A 84 2.82 -1.36 -10.89
C GLU A 84 2.23 -0.08 -11.50
N ASN A 85 1.75 -0.16 -12.74
CA ASN A 85 1.16 0.99 -13.44
C ASN A 85 -0.12 1.49 -12.76
N LYS A 86 -0.92 0.57 -12.21
CA LYS A 86 -2.14 0.89 -11.48
C LYS A 86 -1.80 1.54 -10.13
N ALA A 87 -0.92 0.93 -9.36
CA ALA A 87 -0.46 1.44 -8.07
C ALA A 87 0.18 2.83 -8.22
N ARG A 88 1.01 3.04 -9.25
CA ARG A 88 1.57 4.36 -9.57
C ARG A 88 0.50 5.39 -9.88
N GLY A 89 -0.50 5.05 -10.69
CA GLY A 89 -1.57 6.01 -10.98
C GLY A 89 -2.43 6.34 -9.75
N VAL A 90 -2.65 5.38 -8.84
CA VAL A 90 -3.32 5.64 -7.55
C VAL A 90 -2.43 6.52 -6.66
N ALA A 91 -1.12 6.27 -6.62
CA ALA A 91 -0.17 7.05 -5.82
C ALA A 91 -0.08 8.50 -6.32
N GLU A 92 0.01 8.67 -7.64
CA GLU A 92 -0.01 10.00 -8.26
C GLU A 92 -1.31 10.74 -7.93
N ALA A 93 -2.46 10.05 -7.95
CA ALA A 93 -3.74 10.65 -7.57
C ALA A 93 -3.76 11.06 -6.09
N ALA A 94 -3.31 10.17 -5.20
CA ALA A 94 -3.26 10.41 -3.76
C ALA A 94 -2.37 11.60 -3.40
N GLN A 95 -1.18 11.66 -4.01
CA GLN A 95 -0.23 12.77 -3.84
C GLN A 95 -0.78 14.09 -4.41
N ARG A 96 -1.48 14.06 -5.55
CA ARG A 96 -2.05 15.28 -6.15
C ARG A 96 -3.13 15.92 -5.30
N GLN A 97 -3.86 15.11 -4.55
CA GLN A 97 -4.91 15.56 -3.64
C GLN A 97 -4.36 16.01 -2.29
N GLY A 98 -3.09 15.74 -1.98
CA GLY A 98 -2.50 16.07 -0.68
C GLY A 98 -3.18 15.34 0.48
N MET A 99 -3.72 14.14 0.23
CA MET A 99 -4.39 13.32 1.25
C MET A 99 -3.41 12.71 2.25
N PHE A 100 -2.15 12.57 1.85
CA PHE A 100 -1.07 11.96 2.61
C PHE A 100 0.17 12.84 2.48
N ASP A 101 1.00 12.88 3.54
CA ASP A 101 2.27 13.59 3.55
C ASP A 101 3.29 12.90 2.63
N GLU A 102 3.38 11.57 2.71
CA GLU A 102 4.22 10.75 1.84
C GLU A 102 3.43 9.65 1.14
N VAL A 103 3.76 9.39 -0.14
CA VAL A 103 3.12 8.35 -0.95
C VAL A 103 4.18 7.62 -1.76
N GLY A 104 4.36 6.34 -1.48
CA GLY A 104 5.27 5.42 -2.16
C GLY A 104 4.54 4.24 -2.81
N VAL A 105 5.16 3.64 -3.82
CA VAL A 105 4.67 2.41 -4.47
C VAL A 105 5.71 1.33 -4.25
N GLU A 106 5.29 0.24 -3.61
CA GLU A 106 6.15 -0.86 -3.23
C GLU A 106 5.64 -2.17 -3.86
N PRO A 107 6.53 -3.09 -4.26
CA PRO A 107 6.12 -4.44 -4.62
C PRO A 107 5.61 -5.16 -3.37
N ARG A 108 4.39 -5.69 -3.45
CA ARG A 108 3.78 -6.54 -2.43
C ARG A 108 4.37 -7.94 -2.57
N ASP A 109 5.60 -8.13 -2.12
CA ASP A 109 6.17 -9.46 -2.01
C ASP A 109 5.32 -10.27 -1.02
N ALA A 110 4.87 -11.45 -1.45
CA ALA A 110 4.15 -12.40 -0.61
C ALA A 110 5.04 -13.03 0.49
N GLU A 111 6.09 -12.34 0.98
CA GLU A 111 6.97 -12.75 2.08
C GLU A 111 7.61 -11.53 2.75
N GLY A 112 6.83 -10.79 3.54
CA GLY A 112 7.34 -9.84 4.54
C GLY A 112 7.83 -10.53 5.81
N VAL A 113 8.70 -11.54 5.68
CA VAL A 113 9.64 -11.93 6.75
C VAL A 113 10.99 -12.13 6.06
N GLY A 114 11.78 -11.07 6.00
CA GLY A 114 13.05 -11.07 5.31
C GLY A 114 14.06 -10.12 5.93
N ASP A 115 14.74 -10.61 6.95
CA ASP A 115 16.16 -10.36 7.21
C ASP A 115 16.59 -8.94 7.66
N GLY A 116 16.39 -8.67 8.95
CA GLY A 116 17.31 -7.84 9.72
C GLY A 116 18.40 -8.69 10.37
N GLN A 117 19.40 -9.16 9.62
CA GLN A 117 20.65 -9.61 10.23
C GLN A 117 21.39 -8.41 10.84
N PRO A 118 21.97 -8.59 12.03
CA PRO A 118 23.40 -8.33 12.12
C PRO A 118 24.15 -9.64 12.36
N ALA A 119 25.08 -9.92 11.45
CA ALA A 119 26.17 -10.84 11.68
C ALA A 119 26.89 -10.46 12.99
N VAL A 120 26.95 -11.39 13.94
CA VAL A 120 28.00 -11.41 14.96
C VAL A 120 28.76 -12.72 14.82
N GLU A 121 29.78 -12.71 13.97
CA GLU A 121 30.93 -13.60 14.15
C GLU A 121 31.58 -13.27 15.50
N GLY A 122 31.79 -14.28 16.34
CA GLY A 122 32.40 -14.09 17.65
C GLY A 122 32.45 -15.37 18.48
N ILE A 123 33.11 -16.40 17.96
CA ILE A 123 33.62 -17.50 18.79
C ILE A 123 34.58 -16.93 19.84
N SER A 124 34.36 -17.21 21.12
CA SER A 124 35.39 -17.13 22.15
C SER A 124 35.09 -18.20 23.19
N GLN A 125 35.76 -19.34 23.01
CA GLN A 125 36.04 -20.27 24.10
C GLN A 125 37.01 -19.57 25.05
N ASP A 126 36.64 -19.42 26.32
CA ASP A 126 37.60 -19.20 27.40
C ASP A 126 37.16 -20.05 28.59
N GLU A 127 37.80 -21.22 28.68
CA GLU A 127 37.77 -22.12 29.82
C GLU A 127 38.62 -21.52 30.95
N PRO A 128 38.18 -21.66 32.22
CA PRO A 128 39.17 -22.02 33.24
C PRO A 128 38.81 -23.34 33.95
N PRO A 129 39.82 -24.16 34.29
CA PRO A 129 39.62 -25.48 34.86
C PRO A 129 39.16 -25.43 36.33
N PRO A 130 38.50 -26.49 36.82
CA PRO A 130 38.05 -26.56 38.20
C PRO A 130 39.20 -26.83 39.18
N PRO A 131 39.18 -26.25 40.40
CA PRO A 131 39.93 -26.78 41.54
C PRO A 131 39.23 -27.95 42.22
#